data_AF-A0A2N8LZA8-F1
#
_entry.id   AF-A0A2N8LZA8-F1
#
_cell.length_a   1.000
_cell.length_b   1.000
_cell.length_c   1.000
_cell.angle_alpha   90.00
_cell.angle_beta   90.00
_cell.angle_gamma   90.00
#
_symmetry.space_group_name_H-M   'P 1'
#
loop_
_entity.id
_entity.type
_entity.pdbx_description
1 polymer ?
#
loop_
_entity_poly.entity_id
_entity_poly.type
_entity_poly.pdbx_seq_one_letter_code
_entity_poly.pdbx_strand_id
1 'polypeptide(L)'
;MTVPGVLLDLFQLEHGEYFWMARVIGLLAFIIGVFQFCIARFALAELYLITVAQRYFAALVFIALWIKGEAEIAIVLFATLDMAGATWTLMAFKRSDSALKNH
;
A
#
# COMPACT_ATOMS: atom_id res chain seq x y z
N MET A 1 1.90 -29.41 1.38
CA MET A 1 2.32 -28.47 2.45
C MET A 1 3.04 -27.33 1.77
N THR A 2 2.33 -26.25 1.50
CA THR A 2 2.93 -25.04 0.97
C THR A 2 3.64 -24.33 2.13
N VAL A 3 4.75 -23.66 1.83
CA VAL A 3 5.58 -22.89 2.76
C VAL A 3 4.85 -21.88 3.69
N PRO A 4 3.60 -21.40 3.44
CA PRO A 4 2.92 -20.48 4.36
C PRO A 4 2.67 -21.02 5.78
N GLY A 5 2.46 -22.33 5.96
CA GLY A 5 2.05 -22.89 7.25
C GLY A 5 3.13 -22.84 8.34
N VAL A 6 4.40 -23.07 7.95
CA VAL A 6 5.52 -23.16 8.91
C VAL A 6 5.83 -21.81 9.54
N LEU A 7 5.69 -20.71 8.79
CA LEU A 7 5.90 -19.37 9.31
C LEU A 7 4.79 -18.96 10.28
N LEU A 8 3.53 -19.31 9.99
CA LEU A 8 2.39 -18.98 10.84
C LEU A 8 2.43 -19.71 12.19
N ASP A 9 2.80 -20.99 12.18
CA ASP A 9 2.96 -21.80 13.39
C ASP A 9 4.14 -21.33 14.25
N LEU A 10 5.24 -20.89 13.63
CA LEU A 10 6.41 -20.36 14.34
C LEU A 10 6.09 -19.09 15.13
N PHE A 11 5.14 -18.28 14.66
CA PHE A 11 4.73 -17.03 15.33
C PHE A 11 3.50 -17.19 16.24
N GLN A 12 2.99 -18.42 16.43
CA GLN A 12 1.78 -18.70 17.24
C GLN A 12 0.59 -17.78 16.88
N LEU A 13 0.42 -17.47 15.59
CA LEU A 13 -0.67 -16.61 15.15
C LEU A 13 -1.97 -17.42 15.09
N GLU A 14 -2.87 -17.22 16.06
CA GLU A 14 -4.23 -17.76 16.00
C GLU A 14 -4.93 -17.31 14.71
N HIS A 15 -5.59 -18.25 14.03
CA HIS A 15 -6.50 -18.02 12.91
C HIS A 15 -7.78 -17.31 13.37
N GLY A 16 -7.66 -16.20 14.10
CA GLY A 16 -8.77 -15.32 14.42
C GLY A 16 -9.25 -14.63 13.15
N GLU A 17 -10.09 -15.33 12.40
CA GLU A 17 -10.45 -15.01 11.01
C GLU A 17 -11.07 -13.62 10.81
N TYR A 18 -11.68 -13.05 11.85
CA TYR A 18 -12.45 -11.81 11.70
C TYR A 18 -11.63 -10.52 11.54
N PHE A 19 -10.38 -10.45 12.04
CA PHE A 19 -9.64 -9.17 12.11
C PHE A 19 -8.19 -9.23 11.64
N TRP A 20 -7.70 -10.38 11.18
CA TRP A 20 -6.33 -10.48 10.65
C TRP A 20 -6.11 -9.52 9.48
N MET A 21 -7.01 -9.54 8.49
CA MET A 21 -6.88 -8.69 7.29
C MET A 21 -6.91 -7.20 7.62
N ALA A 22 -7.79 -6.77 8.53
CA ALA A 22 -7.85 -5.37 8.98
C ALA A 22 -6.56 -4.92 9.67
N ARG A 23 -5.93 -5.78 10.48
CA ARG A 23 -4.64 -5.49 11.13
C ARG A 23 -3.50 -5.36 10.13
N VAL A 24 -3.44 -6.26 9.14
CA VAL A 24 -2.43 -6.19 8.07
C VAL A 24 -2.61 -4.93 7.22
N ILE A 25 -3.85 -4.59 6.86
CA ILE A 25 -4.18 -3.36 6.14
C ILE A 25 -3.77 -2.12 6.93
N GLY A 26 -4.09 -2.07 8.22
CA GLY A 26 -3.71 -0.97 9.10
C GLY A 26 -2.19 -0.81 9.23
N LEU A 27 -1.46 -1.93 9.37
CA LEU A 27 -0.01 -1.93 9.38
C LEU A 27 0.57 -1.43 8.05
N LEU A 28 0.01 -1.86 6.92
CA LEU A 28 0.44 -1.42 5.60
C LEU A 28 0.23 0.10 5.43
N ALA A 29 -0.94 0.60 5.83
CA ALA A 29 -1.25 2.02 5.81
C ALA A 29 -0.29 2.83 6.70
N PHE A 30 0.04 2.31 7.89
CA PHE A 30 1.02 2.92 8.78
C PHE A 30 2.41 2.98 8.15
N ILE A 31 2.91 1.88 7.57
CA ILE A 31 4.20 1.82 6.90
C ILE A 31 4.26 2.82 5.75
N ILE A 32 3.23 2.86 4.89
CA ILE A 32 3.13 3.83 3.81
C ILE A 32 3.19 5.25 4.36
N GLY A 33 2.41 5.55 5.40
CA GLY A 33 2.41 6.85 6.06
C GLY A 33 3.79 7.28 6.58
N VAL A 34 4.52 6.37 7.22
CA VAL A 34 5.90 6.62 7.70
C VAL A 34 6.83 6.94 6.53
N PHE A 35 6.78 6.18 5.43
CA PHE A 35 7.60 6.49 4.25
C PHE A 35 7.26 7.86 3.66
N GLN A 36 5.96 8.20 3.52
CA GLN A 36 5.53 9.50 3.01
C GLN A 36 6.03 10.65 3.91
N PHE A 37 5.97 10.46 5.23
CA PHE A 37 6.48 11.41 6.21
C PHE A 37 8.00 11.58 6.11
N CYS A 38 8.76 10.48 6.01
CA CYS A 38 10.21 10.53 5.84
C CYS A 38 10.61 11.23 4.54
N ILE A 39 9.95 10.92 3.42
CA ILE A 39 10.20 11.59 2.14
C ILE A 39 10.02 13.10 2.27
N ALA A 40 8.93 13.55 2.92
CA ALA A 40 8.68 14.97 3.18
C ALA A 40 9.77 15.57 4.07
N ARG A 41 10.09 14.91 5.20
CA ARG A 41 11.03 15.40 6.21
C ARG A 41 12.45 15.56 5.68
N PHE A 42 12.85 14.72 4.73
CA PHE A 42 14.21 14.71 4.15
C PHE A 42 14.27 15.31 2.73
N ALA A 43 13.18 15.94 2.24
CA ALA A 43 13.10 16.57 0.92
C ALA A 43 13.47 15.64 -0.25
N LEU A 44 13.11 14.35 -0.16
CA LEU A 44 13.42 13.34 -1.18
C LEU A 44 12.32 13.24 -2.24
N ALA A 45 11.87 14.37 -2.79
CA ALA A 45 10.61 14.51 -3.51
C ALA A 45 10.43 13.52 -4.70
N GLU A 46 11.50 13.18 -5.42
CA GLU A 46 11.47 12.21 -6.53
C GLU A 46 11.00 10.81 -6.09
N LEU A 47 11.21 10.43 -4.83
CA LEU A 47 10.74 9.15 -4.29
C LEU A 47 9.22 9.06 -4.26
N TYR A 48 8.47 10.18 -4.26
CA TYR A 48 7.01 10.13 -4.34
C TYR A 48 6.55 9.41 -5.61
N LEU A 49 7.18 9.65 -6.77
CA LEU A 49 6.82 8.98 -8.02
C LEU A 49 7.01 7.47 -7.95
N ILE A 50 8.09 7.02 -7.30
CA ILE A 50 8.36 5.59 -7.07
C ILE A 50 7.27 4.99 -6.18
N THR A 51 6.92 5.64 -5.07
CA THR A 51 5.86 5.14 -4.18
C THR A 51 4.50 5.07 -4.88
N VAL A 52 4.19 6.03 -5.76
CA VAL A 52 2.97 6.02 -6.57
C VAL A 52 2.94 4.82 -7.52
N ALA A 53 4.04 4.60 -8.26
CA ALA A 53 4.14 3.45 -9.17
C ALA A 53 4.01 2.11 -8.43
N GLN A 54 4.65 1.96 -7.27
CA GLN A 54 4.55 0.77 -6.43
C GLN A 54 3.12 0.51 -5.95
N ARG A 55 2.38 1.55 -5.56
CA ARG A 55 0.99 1.43 -5.09
C ARG A 55 0.02 1.06 -6.21
N TYR A 56 0.17 1.63 -7.41
CA TYR A 56 -0.59 1.18 -8.58
C TYR A 56 -0.26 -0.27 -8.96
N PHE A 57 1.02 -0.66 -8.91
CA PHE A 57 1.41 -2.05 -9.16
C PHE A 57 0.82 -3.01 -8.13
N ALA A 58 0.85 -2.65 -6.84
CA ALA A 58 0.23 -3.44 -5.78
C ALA A 58 -1.28 -3.62 -6.01
N ALA A 59 -1.97 -2.56 -6.41
CA ALA A 59 -3.39 -2.63 -6.76
C ALA A 59 -3.67 -3.56 -7.95
N LEU A 60 -2.85 -3.51 -9.01
CA LEU A 60 -2.95 -4.44 -10.13
C LEU A 60 -2.78 -5.90 -9.68
N VAL A 61 -1.80 -6.17 -8.81
CA VAL A 61 -1.58 -7.50 -8.25
C VAL A 61 -2.77 -7.96 -7.40
N PHE A 62 -3.30 -7.11 -6.52
CA PHE A 62 -4.47 -7.45 -5.70
C PHE A 62 -5.73 -7.72 -6.51
N ILE A 63 -5.97 -6.93 -7.56
CA ILE A 63 -7.07 -7.17 -8.50
C ILE A 63 -6.87 -8.51 -9.21
N ALA A 64 -5.65 -8.82 -9.67
CA ALA A 64 -5.35 -10.10 -10.32
C ALA A 64 -5.56 -11.31 -9.39
N LEU A 65 -5.17 -11.20 -8.12
CA LEU A 65 -5.40 -12.24 -7.11
C LEU A 65 -6.89 -12.47 -6.86
N TRP A 66 -7.68 -11.40 -6.79
CA TRP A 66 -9.13 -11.50 -6.63
C TRP A 66 -9.79 -12.17 -7.85
N ILE A 67 -9.41 -11.79 -9.08
CA ILE A 67 -9.94 -12.41 -10.32
C ILE A 67 -9.64 -13.91 -10.37
N LYS A 68 -8.49 -14.34 -9.84
CA LYS A 68 -8.11 -15.77 -9.75
C LYS A 68 -8.80 -16.54 -8.62
N GLY A 69 -9.56 -15.85 -7.75
CA GLY A 69 -10.19 -16.46 -6.57
C GLY A 69 -9.20 -16.74 -5.43
N GLU A 70 -8.00 -16.14 -5.46
CA GLU A 70 -6.96 -16.32 -4.44
C GLU A 70 -7.09 -15.30 -3.30
N ALA A 71 -7.99 -14.31 -3.42
CA ALA A 71 -8.23 -13.30 -2.40
C ALA A 71 -9.70 -12.88 -2.36
N GLU A 72 -10.14 -12.41 -1.19
CA GLU A 72 -11.51 -11.93 -0.97
C GLU A 72 -11.73 -10.50 -1.47
N ILE A 73 -12.99 -10.11 -1.63
CA ILE A 73 -13.39 -8.76 -2.10
C ILE A 73 -12.82 -7.61 -1.25
N ALA A 74 -12.54 -7.87 0.03
CA ALA A 74 -11.91 -6.90 0.92
C ALA A 74 -10.55 -6.40 0.41
N ILE A 75 -9.78 -7.23 -0.30
CA ILE A 75 -8.49 -6.81 -0.88
C ILE A 75 -8.69 -5.78 -2.00
N VAL A 76 -9.79 -5.88 -2.75
CA VAL A 76 -10.12 -4.97 -3.84
C VAL A 76 -10.57 -3.62 -3.29
N LEU A 77 -11.34 -3.62 -2.20
CA LEU A 77 -11.70 -2.39 -1.48
C LEU A 77 -10.45 -1.68 -0.97
N PHE A 78 -9.52 -2.42 -0.38
CA PHE A 78 -8.23 -1.87 0.04
C PHE A 78 -7.43 -1.31 -1.14
N ALA A 79 -7.29 -2.06 -2.22
CA ALA A 79 -6.59 -1.63 -3.43
C ALA A 79 -7.16 -0.33 -4.00
N THR A 80 -8.49 -0.18 -3.99
CA THR A 80 -9.18 1.02 -4.47
C THR A 80 -8.86 2.24 -3.61
N LEU A 81 -8.92 2.09 -2.28
CA LEU A 81 -8.56 3.16 -1.35
C LEU A 81 -7.07 3.53 -1.44
N ASP A 82 -6.20 2.53 -1.60
CA ASP A 82 -4.77 2.75 -1.77
C ASP A 82 -4.45 3.49 -3.08
N MET A 83 -5.09 3.09 -4.19
CA MET A 83 -5.00 3.80 -5.47
C MET A 83 -5.47 5.24 -5.38
N ALA A 84 -6.57 5.51 -4.66
CA ALA A 84 -7.03 6.88 -4.43
C ALA A 84 -5.97 7.70 -3.69
N GLY A 85 -5.35 7.12 -2.65
CA GLY A 85 -4.22 7.72 -1.95
C GLY A 85 -3.00 7.95 -2.85
N ALA A 86 -2.65 7.00 -3.72
CA ALA A 86 -1.53 7.15 -4.66
C ALA A 86 -1.80 8.26 -5.70
N THR A 87 -3.04 8.33 -6.20
CA THR A 87 -3.48 9.38 -7.11
C THR A 87 -3.40 10.75 -6.46
N TRP A 88 -3.81 10.86 -5.19
CA TRP A 88 -3.63 12.08 -4.39
C TRP A 88 -2.14 12.44 -4.30
N THR A 89 -1.27 11.52 -3.89
CA THR A 89 0.18 11.78 -3.76
C THR A 89 0.76 12.31 -5.06
N LEU A 90 0.38 11.73 -6.20
CA LEU A 90 0.82 12.18 -7.52
C LEU A 90 0.35 13.62 -7.83
N MET A 91 -0.91 13.93 -7.54
CA MET A 91 -1.45 15.28 -7.74
C MET A 91 -0.78 16.31 -6.82
N ALA A 92 -0.55 15.95 -5.55
CA ALA A 92 0.14 16.80 -4.59
C ALA A 92 1.58 17.08 -5.03
N PHE A 93 2.32 16.06 -5.42
CA PHE A 93 3.68 16.19 -5.96
C PHE A 93 3.73 17.12 -7.18
N LYS A 94 2.85 16.90 -8.18
CA LYS A 94 2.78 17.74 -9.39
C LYS A 94 2.48 19.20 -9.08
N ARG A 95 1.61 19.47 -8.11
CA ARG A 95 1.30 20.85 -7.66
C ARG A 95 2.52 21.51 -7.02
N SER A 96 3.23 20.79 -6.15
CA SER A 96 4.42 21.29 -5.49
C SER A 96 5.59 21.53 -6.46
N ASP A 97 5.84 20.62 -7.39
CA ASP A 97 6.88 20.77 -8.43
C ASP A 97 6.59 21.97 -9.35
N SER A 98 5.32 22.14 -9.75
CA SER A 98 4.91 23.29 -10.57
C SER A 98 5.10 24.62 -9.84
N ALA A 99 4.85 24.65 -8.52
CA ALA A 99 5.07 25.86 -7.71
C ALA A 99 6.56 26.22 -7.62
N LEU A 100 7.44 25.23 -7.52
CA LEU A 100 8.90 25.44 -7.47
C LEU A 100 9.48 25.94 -8.79
N LYS A 101 8.93 25.54 -9.94
CA LYS A 101 9.41 25.97 -11.28
C LYS A 101 9.01 27.39 -11.67
N ASN A 102 8.02 27.99 -11.00
CA ASN A 102 7.50 29.33 -11.29
C ASN A 102 8.13 30.44 -10.44
N HIS A 103 9.10 30.11 -9.58
CA HIS A 103 9.90 31.02 -8.76
C HIS A 103 11.38 30.91 -9.15
#